data_AF-X1DTF7-F1
#
_entry.id   AF-X1DTF7-F1
#
_cell.length_a   1.000
_cell.length_b   1.000
_cell.length_c   1.000
_cell.angle_alpha   90.00
_cell.angle_beta   90.00
_cell.angle_gamma   90.00
#
_symmetry.space_group_name_H-M   'P 1'
#
loop_
_entity.id
_entity.type
_entity.pdbx_description
1 polymer ?
#
loop_
_entity_poly.entity_id
_entity_poly.type
_entity_poly.pdbx_seq_one_letter_code
_entity_poly.pdbx_strand_id
1 'polypeptide(L)'
;YSGVIVVSYMASHMRCRENCMPPKDVCALTGRPKLASMDKLLEFGVYNHVDMSGILMSKQLTGGLGAIEGKELRTLLKRLENLNKPYTLAIGTACDCHGILKLTKIQK
;
A
#
# COMPACT_ATOMS: atom_id res chain seq x y z
N TYR A 1 -12.57 8.49 -14.21
CA TYR A 1 -11.10 8.51 -14.23
C TYR A 1 -10.57 7.41 -13.34
N SER A 2 -9.48 6.75 -13.76
CA SER A 2 -8.77 5.74 -12.98
C SER A 2 -7.28 6.03 -13.10
N GLY A 3 -6.54 5.88 -12.00
CA GLY A 3 -5.10 6.08 -11.96
C GLY A 3 -4.43 5.01 -11.09
N VAL A 4 -3.15 4.76 -11.35
CA VAL A 4 -2.32 3.86 -10.54
C VAL A 4 -1.09 4.63 -10.10
N ILE A 5 -0.78 4.52 -8.82
CA ILE A 5 0.42 5.07 -8.20
C ILE A 5 1.26 3.88 -7.73
N VAL A 6 2.53 3.87 -8.13
CA VAL A 6 3.53 2.91 -7.63
C VAL A 6 4.61 3.72 -6.91
N VAL A 7 4.89 3.35 -5.67
CA VAL A 7 5.82 4.07 -4.79
C VAL A 7 6.88 3.15 -4.23
N SER A 8 8.05 3.72 -4.00
CA SER A 8 9.21 3.04 -3.45
C SER A 8 10.06 3.99 -2.63
N TYR A 9 10.59 3.52 -1.51
CA TYR A 9 11.71 4.20 -0.84
C TYR A 9 13.03 4.07 -1.62
N MET A 10 13.15 3.10 -2.54
CA MET A 10 14.31 2.92 -3.40
C MET A 10 14.30 3.95 -4.53
N ALA A 11 15.45 4.57 -4.78
CA ALA A 11 15.61 5.45 -5.93
C ALA A 11 15.47 4.66 -7.25
N SER A 12 14.93 5.28 -8.30
CA SER A 12 14.59 4.63 -9.56
C SER A 12 15.78 3.99 -10.31
N HIS A 13 17.00 4.46 -10.06
CA HIS A 13 18.22 3.93 -10.66
C HIS A 13 18.91 2.84 -9.82
N MET A 14 18.35 2.49 -8.66
CA MET A 14 18.87 1.47 -7.75
C MET A 14 17.93 0.27 -7.65
N ARG A 15 18.45 -0.86 -7.17
CA ARG A 15 17.67 -2.08 -6.92
C ARG A 15 17.93 -2.60 -5.52
N CYS A 16 16.89 -3.15 -4.90
CA CYS A 16 17.01 -3.89 -3.66
C CYS A 16 17.87 -5.14 -3.85
N ARG A 17 18.47 -5.63 -2.76
CA ARG A 17 19.03 -6.98 -2.70
C ARG A 17 17.92 -8.00 -2.97
N GLU A 18 18.25 -9.10 -3.63
CA GLU A 18 17.33 -10.23 -3.76
C GLU A 18 16.90 -10.71 -2.38
N ASN A 19 15.61 -11.07 -2.26
CA ASN A 19 15.03 -11.58 -1.01
C ASN A 19 15.24 -10.65 0.20
N CYS A 20 15.40 -9.34 -0.04
CA CYS A 20 15.55 -8.37 1.04
C CYS A 20 14.37 -8.45 2.01
N MET A 21 14.66 -8.64 3.30
CA MET A 21 13.72 -8.38 4.37
C MET A 21 13.78 -6.90 4.73
N PRO A 22 12.71 -6.12 4.47
CA PRO A 22 12.74 -4.68 4.65
C PRO A 22 12.88 -4.36 6.14
N PRO A 23 14.00 -3.77 6.58
CA PRO A 23 14.14 -3.30 7.96
C PRO A 23 13.12 -2.19 8.22
N LYS A 24 12.49 -2.09 9.39
CA LYS A 24 11.40 -1.12 9.61
C LYS A 24 11.84 0.34 9.48
N ASP A 25 13.00 0.69 10.02
CA ASP A 25 13.35 2.09 10.26
C ASP A 25 14.40 2.66 9.28
N VAL A 26 15.34 1.84 8.80
CA VAL A 26 16.45 2.33 7.95
C VAL A 26 16.80 1.32 6.86
N CYS A 27 16.84 1.74 5.60
CA CYS A 27 17.20 0.87 4.48
C CYS A 27 18.63 0.33 4.63
N ALA A 28 18.77 -1.01 4.68
CA ALA A 28 20.07 -1.67 4.82
C ALA A 28 20.95 -1.63 3.56
N LEU A 29 20.51 -1.01 2.47
CA LEU A 29 21.32 -0.80 1.26
C LEU A 29 21.75 0.66 1.10
N THR A 30 20.83 1.60 1.33
CA THR A 30 21.08 3.03 1.08
C THR A 30 21.33 3.84 2.34
N GLY A 31 21.10 3.28 3.52
CA GLY A 31 21.13 4.01 4.80
C GLY A 31 19.98 5.00 4.95
N ARG A 32 19.02 5.04 4.01
CA ARG A 32 17.90 6.00 4.03
C ARG A 32 16.97 5.70 5.22
N PRO A 33 16.70 6.67 6.11
CA PRO A 33 15.70 6.52 7.15
C PRO A 33 14.29 6.48 6.55
N LYS A 34 13.40 5.71 7.17
CA LYS A 34 12.00 5.55 6.79
C LYS A 34 11.13 6.22 7.84
N LEU A 35 10.33 7.18 7.38
CA LEU A 35 9.45 7.97 8.25
C LEU A 35 8.29 7.14 8.80
N ALA A 36 7.78 6.23 7.97
CA ALA A 36 6.74 5.27 8.29
C ALA A 36 6.78 4.12 7.29
N SER A 37 6.01 3.06 7.55
CA SER A 37 5.73 2.03 6.55
C SER A 37 4.95 2.60 5.36
N MET A 38 5.09 2.00 4.17
CA MET A 38 4.55 2.60 2.95
C MET A 38 3.01 2.58 2.91
N ASP A 39 2.36 1.61 3.57
CA ASP A 39 0.91 1.61 3.76
C ASP A 39 0.43 2.85 4.52
N LYS A 40 1.14 3.25 5.58
CA LYS A 40 0.81 4.45 6.38
C LYS A 40 1.02 5.73 5.59
N LEU A 41 2.07 5.81 4.78
CA LEU A 41 2.29 6.95 3.89
C LEU A 41 1.21 7.07 2.82
N LEU A 42 0.77 5.94 2.25
CA LEU A 42 -0.32 5.93 1.28
C LEU A 42 -1.66 6.28 1.94
N GLU A 43 -1.95 5.76 3.14
CA GLU A 43 -3.15 6.12 3.92
C GLU A 43 -3.18 7.62 4.20
N PHE A 44 -2.05 8.19 4.61
CA PHE A 44 -1.91 9.63 4.79
C PHE A 44 -2.13 10.41 3.49
N GLY A 45 -1.52 9.96 2.39
CA GLY A 45 -1.60 10.65 1.09
C GLY A 45 -2.99 10.67 0.46
N VAL A 46 -3.89 9.76 0.84
CA VAL A 46 -5.28 9.73 0.34
C VAL A 46 -6.29 10.26 1.35
N TYR A 47 -5.85 10.64 2.55
CA TYR A 47 -6.73 11.16 3.59
C TYR A 47 -7.52 12.38 3.10
N ASN A 48 -8.84 12.35 3.26
CA ASN A 48 -9.78 13.38 2.76
C ASN A 48 -9.77 13.65 1.25
N HIS A 49 -9.15 12.77 0.43
CA HIS A 49 -9.15 12.87 -1.04
C HIS A 49 -10.07 11.85 -1.72
N VAL A 50 -10.53 10.83 -0.99
CA VAL A 50 -11.44 9.79 -1.48
C VAL A 50 -12.51 9.48 -0.45
N ASP A 51 -13.67 9.00 -0.90
CA ASP A 51 -14.78 8.58 -0.02
C ASP A 51 -14.42 7.34 0.80
N MET A 52 -13.59 6.45 0.23
CA MET A 52 -13.12 5.24 0.90
C MET A 52 -11.67 4.91 0.50
N SER A 53 -10.87 4.49 1.49
CA SER A 53 -9.54 3.92 1.27
C SER A 53 -9.41 2.53 1.89
N GLY A 54 -8.78 1.61 1.16
CA GLY A 54 -8.47 0.25 1.59
C GLY A 54 -7.05 -0.12 1.17
N ILE A 55 -6.08 0.21 2.02
CA ILE A 55 -4.66 -0.09 1.77
C ILE A 55 -4.27 -1.22 2.72
N LEU A 56 -3.98 -2.39 2.16
CA LEU A 56 -3.67 -3.58 2.95
C LEU A 56 -2.17 -3.71 3.13
N MET A 57 -1.73 -3.84 4.39
CA MET A 57 -0.33 -4.13 4.70
C MET A 57 0.03 -5.55 4.22
N SER A 58 0.99 -5.63 3.31
CA SER A 58 1.65 -6.86 2.90
C SER A 58 2.81 -7.13 3.85
N LYS A 59 2.58 -8.03 4.81
CA LYS A 59 3.59 -8.47 5.77
C LYS A 59 4.53 -9.45 5.09
N GLN A 60 5.82 -9.20 5.23
CA GLN A 60 6.81 -10.13 4.68
C GLN A 60 6.98 -11.34 5.60
N LEU A 61 6.69 -12.54 5.08
CA LEU A 61 6.83 -13.79 5.80
C LEU A 61 8.29 -14.29 5.75
N THR A 62 8.91 -14.13 4.60
CA THR A 62 10.33 -14.40 4.35
C THR A 62 10.83 -13.54 3.19
N GLY A 63 12.15 -13.55 2.92
CA GLY A 63 12.74 -12.88 1.77
C GLY A 63 12.00 -13.19 0.46
N GLY A 64 11.45 -12.16 -0.20
CA GLY A 64 10.73 -12.32 -1.47
C GLY A 64 9.28 -12.80 -1.37
N LEU A 65 8.76 -13.12 -0.17
CA LEU A 65 7.40 -13.60 0.04
C LEU A 65 6.61 -12.71 1.00
N GLY A 66 5.63 -11.98 0.45
CA GLY A 66 4.66 -11.20 1.21
C GLY A 66 3.31 -11.90 1.34
N ALA A 67 2.56 -11.56 2.37
CA ALA A 67 1.19 -12.01 2.58
C ALA A 67 0.32 -10.89 3.15
N ILE A 68 -0.97 -10.97 2.87
CA ILE A 68 -2.00 -10.08 3.44
C ILE A 68 -2.85 -10.92 4.40
N GLU A 69 -3.24 -10.32 5.52
CA GLU A 69 -4.11 -10.96 6.48
C GLU A 69 -5.52 -11.15 5.91
N GLY A 70 -5.99 -12.39 5.82
CA GLY A 70 -7.31 -12.71 5.26
C GLY A 70 -8.46 -12.01 5.99
N LYS A 71 -8.31 -11.77 7.31
CA LYS A 71 -9.28 -11.01 8.11
C LYS A 71 -9.37 -9.54 7.67
N GLU A 72 -8.25 -8.91 7.34
CA GLU A 72 -8.21 -7.51 6.87
C GLU A 72 -8.86 -7.39 5.50
N LEU A 73 -8.51 -8.29 4.58
CA LEU A 73 -9.13 -8.34 3.25
C LEU A 73 -10.65 -8.53 3.36
N ARG A 74 -11.11 -9.51 4.15
CA ARG A 74 -12.55 -9.75 4.37
C ARG A 74 -13.25 -8.53 4.94
N THR A 75 -12.61 -7.83 5.89
CA THR A 75 -13.17 -6.62 6.50
C THR A 75 -13.30 -5.49 5.49
N LEU A 76 -12.27 -5.30 4.64
CA LEU A 76 -12.32 -4.32 3.56
C LEU A 76 -13.46 -4.62 2.58
N LEU A 77 -13.58 -5.87 2.11
CA LEU A 77 -14.63 -6.27 1.18
C LEU A 77 -16.03 -5.99 1.75
N LYS A 78 -16.28 -6.36 3.01
CA LYS A 78 -17.56 -6.05 3.68
C LYS A 78 -17.84 -4.55 3.78
N ARG A 79 -16.81 -3.72 4.00
CA ARG A 79 -16.99 -2.26 4.01
C ARG A 79 -17.41 -1.76 2.63
N LEU A 80 -16.79 -2.28 1.56
CA LEU A 80 -17.11 -1.91 0.18
C LEU A 80 -18.54 -2.32 -0.23
N GLU A 81 -19.04 -3.45 0.26
CA GLU A 81 -20.43 -3.91 0.02
C GLU A 81 -21.49 -2.95 0.57
N ASN A 82 -21.16 -2.21 1.64
CA ASN A 82 -22.09 -1.31 2.32
C ASN A 82 -22.03 0.14 1.82
N LEU A 83 -21.23 0.44 0.79
CA LEU A 83 -21.11 1.79 0.24
C LEU A 83 -22.14 2.05 -0.87
N ASN A 84 -22.86 3.16 -0.74
CA ASN A 84 -23.74 3.65 -1.79
C ASN A 84 -22.92 4.22 -2.94
N LYS A 85 -23.27 3.83 -4.16
CA LYS A 85 -22.65 4.36 -5.39
C LYS A 85 -23.32 5.66 -5.83
N PRO A 86 -22.59 6.62 -6.45
CA PRO A 86 -21.17 6.54 -6.79
C PRO A 86 -20.26 6.93 -5.63
N TYR A 87 -19.05 6.37 -5.59
CA TYR A 87 -18.00 6.75 -4.64
C TYR A 87 -16.61 6.67 -5.27
N THR A 88 -15.67 7.41 -4.71
CA THR A 88 -14.24 7.37 -5.05
C THR A 88 -13.52 6.42 -4.10
N LEU A 89 -12.64 5.58 -4.67
CA LEU A 89 -11.94 4.52 -3.96
C LEU A 89 -10.45 4.62 -4.21
N ALA A 90 -9.66 4.61 -3.14
CA ALA A 90 -8.25 4.28 -3.17
C ALA A 90 -8.05 2.86 -2.61
N ILE A 91 -7.63 1.90 -3.43
CA ILE A 91 -7.41 0.51 -3.02
C ILE A 91 -6.02 0.06 -3.42
N GLY A 92 -5.33 -0.62 -2.53
CA GLY A 92 -3.93 -0.98 -2.76
C GLY A 92 -3.35 -1.90 -1.73
N THR A 93 -2.06 -2.16 -1.89
CA THR A 93 -1.26 -2.89 -0.90
C THR A 93 0.13 -2.31 -0.84
N ALA A 94 0.76 -2.41 0.33
CA ALA A 94 2.10 -1.92 0.55
C ALA A 94 2.80 -2.72 1.64
N CYS A 95 4.12 -2.80 1.57
CA CYS A 95 4.98 -3.29 2.65
C CYS A 95 5.69 -2.11 3.31
N ASP A 96 6.70 -2.36 4.14
CA ASP A 96 7.49 -1.29 4.77
C ASP A 96 8.31 -0.44 3.78
N CYS A 97 8.45 -0.87 2.50
CA CYS A 97 9.32 -0.21 1.52
C CYS A 97 8.62 0.19 0.20
N HIS A 98 7.63 -0.58 -0.25
CA HIS A 98 7.01 -0.45 -1.57
C HIS A 98 5.50 -0.44 -1.45
N GLY A 99 4.82 0.21 -2.38
CA GLY A 99 3.37 0.23 -2.41
C GLY A 99 2.81 0.43 -3.81
N ILE A 100 1.62 -0.10 -4.01
CA ILE A 100 0.81 0.14 -5.21
C ILE A 100 -0.59 0.54 -4.78
N LEU A 101 -1.12 1.58 -5.40
CA LEU A 101 -2.41 2.16 -5.10
C LEU A 101 -3.16 2.43 -6.40
N LYS A 102 -4.39 1.93 -6.50
CA LYS A 102 -5.33 2.26 -7.56
C LYS A 102 -6.33 3.27 -7.04
N LEU A 103 -6.48 4.39 -7.73
CA LEU A 103 -7.54 5.36 -7.52
C LEU A 103 -8.58 5.21 -8.61
N THR A 104 -9.84 5.09 -8.25
CA THR A 104 -10.93 4.91 -9.22
C THR A 104 -12.24 5.47 -8.70
N LYS A 105 -13.12 5.88 -9.61
CA LYS A 105 -14.53 6.16 -9.30
C LYS A 105 -15.35 4.91 -9.58
N ILE A 106 -16.09 4.44 -8.58
CA ILE A 106 -17.04 3.34 -8.70
C ILE A 106 -18.40 3.91 -9.10
N GLN A 107 -18.98 3.36 -10.16
CA GLN A 107 -20.26 3.76 -10.72
C GLN A 107 -21.31 2.66 -10.49
N LYS A 108 -22.60 3.01 -10.67
CA LYS A 108 -23.74 2.09 -10.58
C LYS A 108 -23.49 0.82 -11.39
#